data_AF-A0A9P5TQ39-F1
#
_entry.id   AF-A0A9P5TQ39-F1
#
_cell.length_a   1.000
_cell.length_b   1.000
_cell.length_c   1.000
_cell.angle_alpha   90.00
_cell.angle_beta   90.00
_cell.angle_gamma   90.00
#
_symmetry.space_group_name_H-M   'P 1'
#
loop_
_entity.id
_entity.type
_entity.pdbx_description
1 polymer ?
#
loop_
_entity_poly.entity_id
_entity_poly.type
_entity_poly.pdbx_seq_one_letter_code
_entity_poly.pdbx_strand_id
1 'polypeptide(L)'
;MTGPPTEARMMTWRIYVPARESVLDRDAPRRVSIAHVQVDALVMETSFGLDLTTNPRILFEALALSIELGVLVTIQVAHQKTPMMYPSKRNVYYDSGEILFLSTDGKGRTEVAFVFES
;
A
#
# COMPACT_ATOMS: atom_id res chain seq x y z
N MET A 1 16.61 -29.13 6.03
CA MET A 1 16.68 -27.81 6.71
C MET A 1 15.89 -26.82 5.89
N THR A 2 14.64 -26.56 6.26
CA THR A 2 13.83 -25.51 5.64
C THR A 2 14.07 -24.24 6.44
N GLY A 3 14.76 -23.25 5.84
CA GLY A 3 14.87 -21.92 6.43
C GLY A 3 13.48 -21.29 6.60
N PRO A 4 13.36 -20.25 7.44
CA PRO A 4 12.10 -19.52 7.55
C PRO A 4 11.66 -19.06 6.15
N PRO A 5 10.35 -19.05 5.87
CA PRO A 5 9.85 -18.50 4.61
C PRO A 5 10.43 -17.11 4.46
N THR A 6 11.02 -16.84 3.31
CA THR A 6 11.51 -15.50 2.97
C THR A 6 10.28 -14.62 2.94
N GLU A 7 9.97 -13.96 4.06
CA GLU A 7 9.01 -12.85 4.05
C GLU A 7 9.51 -11.92 2.96
N ALA A 8 8.78 -11.85 1.85
CA ALA A 8 9.12 -10.98 0.74
C ALA A 8 9.36 -9.59 1.33
N ARG A 9 10.57 -9.07 1.15
CA ARG A 9 11.02 -7.87 1.84
C ARG A 9 10.20 -6.68 1.35
N MET A 10 9.09 -6.40 2.03
CA MET A 10 8.20 -5.29 1.68
C MET A 10 8.90 -3.97 1.96
N MET A 11 8.95 -3.10 0.96
CA MET A 11 9.41 -1.73 1.14
C MET A 11 8.24 -0.91 1.69
N THR A 12 8.49 -0.06 2.68
CA THR A 12 7.42 0.62 3.43
C THR A 12 7.71 2.10 3.59
N TRP A 13 6.71 2.93 3.33
CA TRP A 13 6.71 4.36 3.61
C TRP A 13 5.55 4.73 4.52
N ARG A 14 5.80 5.62 5.48
CA ARG A 14 4.81 6.08 6.45
C ARG A 14 4.97 7.58 6.69
N ILE A 15 3.85 8.26 6.85
CA ILE A 15 3.82 9.65 7.32
C ILE A 15 3.35 9.64 8.76
N TYR A 16 4.16 10.24 9.63
CA TYR A 16 3.86 10.38 11.04
C TYR A 16 3.60 11.84 11.39
N VAL A 17 2.55 12.09 12.18
CA VAL A 17 2.29 13.39 12.79
C VAL A 17 2.40 13.26 14.32
N PRO A 18 2.69 14.35 15.05
CA PRO A 18 2.60 14.34 16.49
C PRO A 18 1.21 13.88 16.95
N ALA A 19 1.16 13.01 17.96
CA ALA A 19 -0.10 12.72 18.62
C ALA A 19 -0.61 13.98 19.32
N ARG A 20 -1.93 14.22 19.30
CA ARG A 20 -2.52 15.39 19.96
C ARG A 20 -2.13 15.40 21.44
N GLU A 21 -1.63 16.54 21.91
CA GLU A 21 -1.24 16.78 23.32
C GLU A 21 -2.38 16.57 24.33
N SER A 22 -3.63 16.42 23.87
CA SER A 22 -4.80 16.15 24.71
C SER A 22 -4.81 14.74 25.33
N VAL A 23 -3.90 13.85 24.94
CA VAL A 23 -3.75 12.54 25.56
C VAL A 23 -2.79 12.66 26.73
N LEU A 24 -3.33 12.91 27.93
CA LEU A 24 -2.59 12.98 29.21
C LEU A 24 -2.01 11.63 29.66
N ASP A 25 -2.20 10.57 28.87
CA ASP A 25 -1.73 9.23 29.16
C ASP A 25 -0.24 9.10 28.83
N ARG A 26 0.55 8.67 29.82
CA ARG A 26 2.00 8.45 29.67
C ARG A 26 2.31 7.35 28.65
N ASP A 27 1.38 6.43 28.44
CA ASP A 27 1.58 5.27 27.56
C ASP A 27 1.10 5.52 26.12
N ALA A 28 0.55 6.70 25.83
CA ALA A 28 0.10 7.05 24.49
C ALA A 28 1.28 7.26 23.52
N PRO A 29 1.17 6.79 22.27
CA PRO A 29 2.22 6.96 21.28
C PRO A 29 2.44 8.45 20.99
N ARG A 30 3.70 8.91 21.03
CA ARG A 30 4.07 10.32 20.76
C ARG A 30 3.80 10.79 19.33
N ARG A 31 3.69 9.84 18.40
CA ARG A 31 3.40 10.07 16.99
C ARG A 31 2.40 9.03 16.51
N VAL A 32 1.50 9.46 15.64
CA VAL A 32 0.53 8.59 14.96
C VAL A 32 0.86 8.55 13.48
N SER A 33 0.79 7.35 12.88
CA SER A 33 0.91 7.20 11.43
C SER A 33 -0.41 7.62 10.80
N ILE A 34 -0.38 8.56 9.87
CA ILE A 34 -1.58 9.02 9.12
C ILE A 34 -1.64 8.48 7.70
N ALA A 35 -0.53 7.92 7.22
CA ALA A 35 -0.43 7.27 5.92
C ALA A 35 0.49 6.05 6.03
N HIS A 36 0.20 5.01 5.27
CA HIS A 36 1.03 3.82 5.20
C HIS A 36 0.94 3.22 3.79
N VAL A 37 2.08 3.19 3.11
CA VAL A 37 2.24 2.54 1.81
C VAL A 37 3.24 1.40 1.95
N GLN A 38 2.89 0.25 1.39
CA GLN A 38 3.75 -0.91 1.26
C GLN A 38 3.93 -1.24 -0.22
N VAL A 39 5.09 -1.78 -0.57
CA VAL A 39 5.42 -2.18 -1.93
C VAL A 39 5.95 -3.60 -1.88
N ASP A 40 5.30 -4.49 -2.61
CA ASP A 40 5.72 -5.88 -2.76
C ASP A 40 7.09 -5.94 -3.46
N ALA A 41 7.95 -6.85 -3.02
CA ALA A 41 9.31 -6.98 -3.57
C ALA A 41 9.31 -7.25 -5.08
N LEU A 42 8.32 -7.98 -5.59
CA LEU A 42 8.19 -8.28 -7.03
C LEU A 42 7.97 -7.01 -7.86
N VAL A 43 7.34 -5.98 -7.30
CA VAL A 43 7.17 -4.69 -8.00
C VAL A 43 8.54 -4.07 -8.29
N MET A 44 9.47 -4.19 -7.35
CA MET A 44 10.84 -3.66 -7.49
C MET A 44 11.64 -4.37 -8.58
N GLU A 45 11.23 -5.58 -8.97
CA GLU A 45 11.85 -6.37 -10.04
C GLU A 45 11.27 -6.03 -11.44
N THR A 46 10.22 -5.22 -11.50
CA THR A 46 9.61 -4.75 -12.76
C THR A 46 10.18 -3.40 -13.23
N SER A 47 9.85 -2.98 -14.45
CA SER A 47 10.14 -1.62 -14.93
C SER A 47 9.51 -0.55 -14.03
N PHE A 48 8.33 -0.82 -13.48
CA PHE A 48 7.68 0.09 -12.53
C PHE A 48 8.51 0.29 -11.25
N GLY A 49 9.30 -0.70 -10.83
CA GLY A 49 10.22 -0.55 -9.70
C GLY A 49 11.25 0.57 -9.92
N LEU A 50 11.72 0.72 -11.17
CA LEU A 50 12.60 1.84 -11.54
C LEU A 50 11.84 3.17 -11.51
N ASP A 51 10.61 3.21 -12.05
CA ASP A 51 9.79 4.42 -12.04
C ASP A 51 9.44 4.85 -10.61
N LEU A 52 9.09 3.92 -9.73
CA LEU A 52 8.79 4.18 -8.33
C LEU A 52 9.98 4.79 -7.57
N THR A 53 11.21 4.39 -7.92
CA THR A 53 12.44 4.89 -7.26
C THR A 53 12.94 6.20 -7.83
N THR A 54 12.60 6.52 -9.08
CA THR A 54 13.08 7.71 -9.80
C THR A 54 12.04 8.82 -9.91
N ASN A 55 10.76 8.49 -9.87
CA ASN A 55 9.64 9.42 -9.92
C ASN A 55 8.89 9.45 -8.58
N PRO A 56 9.17 10.44 -7.71
CA PRO A 56 8.55 10.53 -6.39
C PRO A 56 7.03 10.78 -6.44
N ARG A 57 6.48 11.20 -7.59
CA ARG A 57 5.04 11.46 -7.74
C ARG A 57 4.20 10.20 -7.50
N ILE A 58 4.66 9.04 -7.97
CA ILE A 58 3.96 7.76 -7.81
C ILE A 58 3.77 7.45 -6.32
N LEU A 59 4.84 7.59 -5.53
CA LEU A 59 4.80 7.35 -4.10
C LEU A 59 3.94 8.42 -3.37
N PHE A 60 4.01 9.67 -3.79
CA PHE A 60 3.19 10.74 -3.21
C PHE A 60 1.70 10.55 -3.49
N GLU A 61 1.33 10.08 -4.67
CA GLU A 61 -0.05 9.71 -5.00
C GLU A 61 -0.53 8.53 -4.14
N ALA A 62 0.31 7.49 -3.98
CA ALA A 62 0.01 6.37 -3.08
C ALA A 62 -0.21 6.83 -1.62
N LEU A 63 0.65 7.74 -1.14
CA LEU A 63 0.56 8.29 0.21
C LEU A 63 -0.66 9.19 0.38
N ALA A 64 -0.98 10.02 -0.61
CA ALA A 64 -2.17 10.85 -0.62
C ALA A 64 -3.44 9.99 -0.59
N LEU A 65 -3.49 8.94 -1.39
CA LEU A 65 -4.60 7.98 -1.41
C LEU A 65 -4.76 7.28 -0.05
N SER A 66 -3.65 6.86 0.58
CA SER A 66 -3.66 6.28 1.93
C SER A 66 -4.23 7.25 2.97
N ILE A 67 -3.91 8.55 2.88
CA ILE A 67 -4.47 9.58 3.75
C ILE A 67 -5.97 9.79 3.50
N GLU A 68 -6.36 9.94 2.24
CA GLU A 68 -7.75 10.20 1.83
C GLU A 68 -8.69 9.10 2.29
N LEU A 69 -8.27 7.84 2.14
CA LEU A 69 -9.05 6.68 2.49
C LEU A 69 -8.88 6.25 3.95
N GLY A 70 -7.81 6.67 4.63
CA GLY A 70 -7.47 6.23 5.99
C GLY A 70 -7.13 4.74 6.07
N VAL A 71 -6.51 4.20 5.02
CA VAL A 71 -6.20 2.77 4.86
C VAL A 71 -4.73 2.53 4.55
N LEU A 72 -4.27 1.29 4.73
CA LEU A 72 -3.00 0.84 4.18
C LEU A 72 -3.13 0.71 2.66
N VAL A 73 -2.18 1.25 1.91
CA VAL A 73 -2.09 1.03 0.46
C VAL A 73 -0.92 0.09 0.15
N THR A 74 -1.17 -1.00 -0.55
CA THR A 74 -0.14 -1.95 -0.98
C THR A 74 -0.02 -1.91 -2.51
N ILE A 75 1.14 -1.51 -3.01
CA ILE A 75 1.48 -1.58 -4.43
C ILE A 75 2.01 -2.99 -4.71
N GLN A 76 1.38 -3.68 -5.66
CA GLN A 76 1.75 -5.05 -6.03
C GLN A 76 1.55 -5.30 -7.54
N VAL A 77 2.21 -6.33 -8.03
CA VAL A 77 1.96 -6.87 -9.37
C VAL A 77 0.68 -7.72 -9.35
N ALA A 78 -0.20 -7.51 -10.32
CA ALA A 78 -1.40 -8.30 -10.53
C ALA A 78 -1.03 -9.76 -10.79
N HIS A 79 -1.61 -10.66 -10.01
CA HIS A 79 -1.51 -12.10 -10.18
C HIS A 79 -2.91 -12.70 -10.36
N GLN A 80 -3.00 -13.91 -10.89
CA GLN A 80 -4.26 -14.67 -11.03
C GLN A 80 -5.05 -14.85 -9.72
N LYS A 81 -4.39 -14.66 -8.57
CA LYS A 81 -4.99 -14.76 -7.22
C LYS A 81 -5.34 -13.40 -6.63
N THR A 82 -4.98 -12.30 -7.30
CA THR A 82 -5.31 -10.97 -6.83
C THR A 82 -6.83 -10.79 -6.86
N PRO A 83 -7.45 -10.28 -5.79
CA PRO A 83 -8.89 -10.06 -5.76
C PRO A 83 -9.36 -9.11 -6.87
N MET A 84 -10.24 -9.58 -7.75
CA MET A 84 -10.85 -8.78 -8.83
C MET A 84 -12.07 -7.96 -8.36
N MET A 85 -12.26 -7.77 -7.04
CA MET A 85 -13.47 -7.16 -6.49
C MET A 85 -13.22 -5.83 -5.75
N TYR A 86 -14.19 -4.93 -5.93
CA TYR A 86 -14.38 -3.64 -5.26
C TYR A 86 -15.64 -3.72 -4.40
N PRO A 87 -15.66 -3.40 -3.10
CA PRO A 87 -16.86 -3.50 -2.27
C PRO A 87 -17.81 -2.29 -2.40
N SER A 88 -17.78 -1.56 -3.52
CA SER A 88 -18.75 -0.46 -3.71
C SER A 88 -19.12 -0.02 -5.13
N LYS A 89 -18.38 -0.30 -6.22
CA LYS A 89 -18.86 -0.18 -7.63
C LYS A 89 -17.78 -0.52 -8.69
N ARG A 90 -18.26 -1.00 -9.84
CA ARG A 90 -17.59 -1.31 -11.14
C ARG A 90 -16.64 -2.50 -11.13
N ASN A 91 -16.78 -3.33 -12.17
CA ASN A 91 -15.80 -4.33 -12.54
C ASN A 91 -14.50 -3.59 -12.86
N VAL A 92 -13.43 -3.85 -12.11
CA VAL A 92 -12.08 -3.44 -12.47
C VAL A 92 -11.50 -4.59 -13.28
N TYR A 93 -11.07 -4.30 -14.49
CA TYR A 93 -10.37 -5.26 -15.34
C TYR A 93 -8.90 -4.89 -15.30
N TYR A 94 -8.07 -5.88 -14.97
CA TYR A 94 -6.63 -5.79 -15.07
C TYR A 94 -6.09 -7.11 -15.59
N ASP A 95 -5.00 -7.05 -16.32
CA ASP A 95 -4.28 -8.22 -16.80
C ASP A 95 -3.20 -8.65 -15.81
N SER A 96 -2.78 -9.91 -15.91
CA SER A 96 -1.65 -10.40 -15.12
C SER A 96 -0.39 -9.61 -15.47
N GLY A 97 0.32 -9.10 -14.47
CA GLY A 97 1.51 -8.28 -14.64
C GLY A 97 1.29 -6.78 -14.51
N GLU A 98 0.04 -6.30 -14.52
CA GLU A 98 -0.25 -4.88 -14.28
C GLU A 98 0.03 -4.47 -12.83
N ILE A 99 0.26 -3.19 -12.59
CA ILE A 99 0.54 -2.67 -11.25
C ILE A 99 -0.75 -2.19 -10.60
N LEU A 100 -0.99 -2.69 -9.39
CA LEU A 100 -2.20 -2.43 -8.63
C LEU A 100 -1.86 -1.78 -7.30
N PHE A 101 -2.72 -0.85 -6.89
CA PHE A 101 -2.72 -0.26 -5.58
C PHE A 101 -3.91 -0.87 -4.83
N LEU A 102 -3.63 -1.70 -3.84
CA LEU A 102 -4.64 -2.33 -3.01
C LEU A 102 -4.84 -1.54 -1.72
N SER A 103 -6.08 -1.15 -1.39
CA SER A 103 -6.39 -0.66 -0.05
C SER A 103 -6.68 -1.82 0.89
N THR A 104 -6.19 -1.73 2.13
CA THR A 104 -6.53 -2.66 3.22
C THR A 104 -7.05 -1.87 4.41
N ASP A 105 -8.31 -2.09 4.77
CA ASP A 105 -8.97 -1.39 5.88
C ASP A 105 -8.58 -1.97 7.26
N GLY A 106 -9.01 -1.31 8.34
CA GLY A 106 -8.75 -1.76 9.71
C GLY A 106 -9.38 -3.10 10.10
N LYS A 107 -10.21 -3.70 9.23
CA LYS A 107 -10.78 -5.05 9.39
C LYS A 107 -10.03 -6.10 8.56
N GLY A 108 -8.95 -5.70 7.88
CA GLY A 108 -8.17 -6.57 7.01
C GLY A 108 -8.87 -6.87 5.68
N ARG A 109 -9.91 -6.11 5.30
CA ARG A 109 -10.54 -6.26 4.00
C ARG A 109 -9.70 -5.55 2.96
N THR A 110 -9.34 -6.28 1.91
CA THR A 110 -8.50 -5.78 0.83
C THR A 110 -9.29 -5.64 -0.46
N GLU A 111 -9.08 -4.53 -1.17
CA GLU A 111 -9.78 -4.17 -2.41
C GLU A 111 -8.80 -3.45 -3.36
N VAL A 112 -9.09 -3.43 -4.66
CA VAL A 112 -8.31 -2.64 -5.62
C VAL A 112 -8.72 -1.18 -5.50
N ALA A 113 -7.81 -0.30 -5.10
CA ALA A 113 -8.05 1.14 -5.03
C ALA A 113 -7.77 1.84 -6.37
N PHE A 114 -6.72 1.40 -7.08
CA PHE A 114 -6.29 1.99 -8.34
C PHE A 114 -5.51 0.98 -9.20
N VAL A 115 -5.73 1.00 -10.52
CA VAL A 115 -4.91 0.28 -11.52
C VAL A 115 -4.00 1.32 -12.15
N PHE A 116 -2.69 1.08 -12.12
CA PHE A 116 -1.73 2.00 -12.70
C PHE A 116 -1.61 1.76 -14.19
N GLU A 117 -2.01 2.76 -14.97
CA GLU A 117 -1.79 2.82 -16.42
C GLU A 117 -0.43 3.50 -16.68
N SER A 118 0.48 2.79 -17.34
CA SER A 118 1.82 3.28 -17.72
C SER A 118 1.78 4.17 -18.96
#